data_AF-T1ANC1-F1
#
_entry.id   AF-T1ANC1-F1
#
_cell.length_a   1.000
_cell.length_b   1.000
_cell.length_c   1.000
_cell.angle_alpha   90.00
_cell.angle_beta   90.00
_cell.angle_gamma   90.00
#
_symmetry.space_group_name_H-M   'P 1'
#
loop_
_entity.id
_entity.type
_entity.pdbx_description
1 polymer ?
#
loop_
_entity_poly.entity_id
_entity_poly.type
_entity_poly.pdbx_seq_one_letter_code
_entity_poly.pdbx_strand_id
1 'polypeptide(L)'
;MSMREIVDAFFRERSIVNHHLASFNDFLPTEDNRNSRMQRIVDEARVSEDSTERGIIRLDVQKTKSSIFVRVGRRRDKNGNVDPHDAPTIVVGPPFVKEAVGSKPSVTPMEARLRNLTYLAPIDLTVTVVENGVERAPETVHIGDIPVMVKSRLCSLHRANIEKASTLVLSPEEYRAKLVEYGEDPLDPGGYFIIGGTERVI
;
A
#
# COMPACT_ATOMS: atom_id res chain seq x y z
N MET A 1 33.13 -1.75 -25.34
CA MET A 1 31.99 -2.31 -24.58
C MET A 1 31.31 -3.34 -25.46
N SER A 2 31.35 -4.61 -25.08
CA SER A 2 30.71 -5.68 -25.84
C SER A 2 29.20 -5.70 -25.56
N MET A 3 28.40 -6.22 -26.51
CA MET A 3 26.94 -6.38 -26.31
C MET A 3 26.61 -7.15 -25.03
N ARG A 4 27.44 -8.14 -24.66
CA ARG A 4 27.28 -8.93 -23.42
C ARG A 4 27.43 -8.06 -22.17
N GLU A 5 28.41 -7.16 -22.14
CA GLU A 5 28.63 -6.28 -20.98
C GLU A 5 27.45 -5.32 -20.76
N ILE A 6 26.83 -4.84 -21.84
CA ILE A 6 25.65 -3.96 -21.79
C ILE A 6 24.43 -4.74 -21.28
N VAL A 7 24.22 -5.96 -21.79
CA VAL A 7 23.14 -6.85 -21.35
C VAL A 7 23.31 -7.24 -19.88
N ASP A 8 24.53 -7.60 -19.47
CA ASP A 8 24.86 -7.96 -18.09
C ASP A 8 24.74 -6.77 -17.15
N ALA A 9 25.04 -5.55 -17.60
CA ALA A 9 24.81 -4.34 -16.81
C ALA A 9 23.31 -4.07 -16.66
N PHE A 10 22.52 -4.22 -17.73
CA PHE A 10 21.06 -4.06 -17.68
C PHE A 10 20.40 -5.04 -16.71
N PHE A 11 20.75 -6.34 -16.77
CA PHE A 11 20.16 -7.36 -15.90
C PHE A 11 20.72 -7.36 -14.47
N ARG A 12 21.87 -6.71 -14.22
CA ARG A 12 22.35 -6.46 -12.84
C ARG A 12 21.46 -5.47 -12.09
N GLU A 13 20.91 -4.49 -12.78
CA GLU A 13 20.03 -3.47 -12.19
C GLU A 13 18.55 -3.79 -12.36
N ARG A 14 18.18 -4.58 -13.38
CA ARG A 14 16.78 -4.90 -13.69
C ARG A 14 16.51 -6.40 -13.72
N SER A 15 15.67 -6.87 -12.81
CA SER A 15 15.16 -8.24 -12.82
C SER A 15 14.19 -8.46 -13.98
N ILE A 16 14.08 -9.73 -14.42
CA ILE A 16 13.13 -10.18 -15.44
C ILE A 16 11.67 -9.91 -15.01
N VAL A 17 11.41 -9.83 -13.69
CA VAL A 17 10.07 -9.59 -13.12
C VAL A 17 9.84 -8.12 -12.76
N ASN A 18 10.72 -7.22 -13.21
CA ASN A 18 10.64 -5.79 -12.87
C ASN A 18 9.33 -5.12 -13.28
N HIS A 19 8.66 -5.60 -14.33
CA HIS A 19 7.41 -5.00 -14.80
C HIS A 19 6.29 -5.11 -13.76
N HIS A 20 6.13 -6.29 -13.15
CA HIS A 20 5.09 -6.50 -12.13
C HIS A 20 5.39 -5.69 -10.87
N LEU A 21 6.63 -5.72 -10.40
CA LEU A 21 7.06 -4.97 -9.22
C LEU A 21 6.94 -3.46 -9.43
N ALA A 22 7.38 -2.94 -10.58
CA ALA A 22 7.27 -1.52 -10.91
C ALA A 22 5.81 -1.07 -10.98
N SER A 23 4.94 -1.85 -11.65
CA SER A 23 3.51 -1.55 -11.74
C SER A 23 2.83 -1.55 -10.38
N PHE A 24 3.13 -2.54 -9.53
CA PHE A 24 2.53 -2.62 -8.19
C PHE A 24 3.04 -1.50 -7.29
N ASN A 25 4.32 -1.15 -7.36
CA ASN A 25 4.89 -0.04 -6.60
C ASN A 25 4.33 1.34 -7.03
N ASP A 26 4.09 1.55 -8.33
CA ASP A 26 3.43 2.75 -8.87
C ASP A 26 1.97 2.88 -8.37
N PHE A 27 1.33 1.73 -8.12
CA PHE A 27 -0.03 1.69 -7.61
C PHE A 27 -0.13 2.08 -6.12
N LEU A 28 0.82 1.64 -5.29
CA LEU A 28 0.76 1.80 -3.84
C LEU A 28 1.08 3.23 -3.36
N PRO A 29 0.39 3.74 -2.32
CA PRO A 29 0.72 5.00 -1.66
C PRO A 29 1.90 4.79 -0.69
N THR A 30 3.12 4.98 -1.17
CA THR A 30 4.34 4.94 -0.36
C THR A 30 4.84 6.35 -0.02
N GLU A 31 5.79 6.46 0.92
CA GLU A 31 6.40 7.76 1.31
C GLU A 31 6.93 8.56 0.11
N ASP A 32 7.52 7.86 -0.86
CA ASP A 32 8.07 8.39 -2.10
C ASP A 32 7.07 8.41 -3.28
N ASN A 33 5.86 7.87 -3.09
CA ASN A 33 4.78 7.85 -4.09
C ASN A 33 3.48 8.41 -3.52
N ARG A 34 3.52 9.69 -3.10
CA ARG A 34 2.38 10.35 -2.46
C ARG A 34 1.18 10.50 -3.40
N ASN A 35 1.41 10.67 -4.72
CA ASN A 35 0.34 10.76 -5.73
C ASN A 35 0.15 9.44 -6.49
N SER A 36 0.16 8.33 -5.76
CA SER A 36 0.00 6.99 -6.33
C SER A 36 -1.33 6.81 -7.06
N ARG A 37 -1.44 5.78 -7.89
CA ARG A 37 -2.72 5.46 -8.54
C ARG A 37 -3.83 5.21 -7.52
N MET A 38 -3.51 4.55 -6.40
CA MET A 38 -4.48 4.32 -5.33
C MET A 38 -5.00 5.64 -4.73
N GLN A 39 -4.12 6.62 -4.48
CA GLN A 39 -4.54 7.94 -4.00
C GLN A 39 -5.45 8.64 -5.02
N ARG A 40 -5.09 8.61 -6.30
CA ARG A 40 -5.90 9.22 -7.38
C ARG A 40 -7.29 8.58 -7.49
N ILE A 41 -7.39 7.27 -7.30
CA ILE A 41 -8.68 6.57 -7.27
C ILE A 41 -9.53 7.06 -6.10
N VAL A 42 -8.93 7.20 -4.91
CA VAL A 42 -9.63 7.74 -3.73
C VAL A 42 -10.10 9.17 -3.96
N ASP A 43 -9.27 10.00 -4.58
CA ASP A 43 -9.64 11.38 -4.90
C ASP A 43 -10.81 11.41 -5.90
N GLU A 44 -10.87 10.49 -6.87
CA GLU A 44 -11.91 10.42 -7.89
C GLU A 44 -13.20 9.72 -7.46
N ALA A 45 -13.20 9.03 -6.32
CA ALA A 45 -14.33 8.22 -5.85
C ALA A 45 -15.63 9.05 -5.73
N ARG A 46 -16.72 8.46 -6.23
CA ARG A 46 -18.10 8.96 -6.06
C ARG A 46 -18.86 7.95 -5.24
N VAL A 47 -19.45 8.40 -4.13
CA VAL A 47 -20.08 7.49 -3.16
C VAL A 47 -21.59 7.39 -3.35
N SER A 48 -22.20 8.33 -4.07
CA SER A 48 -23.60 8.26 -4.50
C SER A 48 -23.72 8.51 -5.99
N GLU A 49 -24.55 7.73 -6.67
CA GLU A 49 -24.82 7.87 -8.12
C GLU A 49 -25.41 9.26 -8.45
N ASP A 50 -26.15 9.85 -7.50
CA ASP A 50 -26.79 11.15 -7.65
C ASP A 50 -25.89 12.32 -7.23
N SER A 51 -24.73 12.06 -6.62
CA SER A 51 -23.80 13.13 -6.22
C SER A 51 -22.94 13.58 -7.39
N THR A 52 -23.04 14.86 -7.75
CA THR A 52 -22.13 15.52 -8.71
C THR A 52 -20.76 15.78 -8.09
N GLU A 53 -20.68 15.76 -6.76
CA GLU A 53 -19.49 16.05 -5.96
C GLU A 53 -18.63 14.79 -5.74
N ARG A 54 -17.36 14.86 -6.11
CA ARG A 54 -16.39 13.78 -5.87
C ARG A 54 -15.90 13.82 -4.42
N GLY A 55 -15.72 12.65 -3.80
CA GLY A 55 -15.13 12.55 -2.46
C GLY A 55 -16.05 13.07 -1.35
N ILE A 56 -17.36 13.16 -1.56
CA ILE A 56 -18.31 13.59 -0.53
C ILE A 56 -19.36 12.49 -0.31
N ILE A 57 -19.47 12.03 0.93
CA ILE A 57 -20.53 11.15 1.40
C ILE A 57 -21.49 11.98 2.23
N ARG A 58 -22.70 12.25 1.72
CA ARG A 58 -23.72 12.99 2.47
C ARG A 58 -24.56 12.01 3.29
N LEU A 59 -24.74 12.32 4.57
CA LEU A 59 -25.64 11.57 5.44
C LEU A 59 -27.06 12.15 5.33
N ASP A 60 -28.05 11.28 5.52
CA ASP A 60 -29.46 11.67 5.49
C ASP A 60 -29.79 12.59 6.67
N VAL A 61 -30.11 13.85 6.35
CA VAL A 61 -30.44 14.91 7.31
C VAL A 61 -31.61 14.51 8.21
N GLN A 62 -32.57 13.72 7.69
CA GLN A 62 -33.71 13.26 8.49
C GLN A 62 -33.28 12.33 9.63
N LYS A 63 -32.19 11.58 9.43
CA LYS A 63 -31.65 10.65 10.43
C LYS A 63 -30.69 11.34 11.40
N THR A 64 -29.87 12.27 10.90
CA THR A 64 -28.83 12.93 11.70
C THR A 64 -29.31 14.18 12.42
N LYS A 65 -30.43 14.79 12.01
CA LYS A 65 -30.94 16.09 12.48
C LYS A 65 -30.00 17.28 12.22
N SER A 66 -28.88 17.06 11.53
CA SER A 66 -27.87 18.07 11.15
C SER A 66 -27.32 17.77 9.75
N SER A 67 -26.78 18.79 9.08
CA SER A 67 -26.13 18.60 7.78
C SER A 67 -24.73 18.04 8.00
N ILE A 68 -24.57 16.72 7.82
CA ILE A 68 -23.28 16.05 7.97
C ILE A 68 -22.86 15.46 6.63
N PHE A 69 -21.62 15.73 6.25
CA PHE A 69 -20.97 15.01 5.15
C PHE A 69 -19.56 14.59 5.53
N VAL A 70 -19.14 13.45 4.99
CA VAL A 70 -17.80 12.90 5.15
C VAL A 70 -17.02 13.17 3.87
N ARG A 71 -15.92 13.91 3.99
CA ARG A 71 -14.99 14.12 2.89
C ARG A 71 -14.00 12.95 2.84
N VAL A 72 -13.95 12.30 1.69
CA VAL A 72 -13.03 11.23 1.31
C VAL A 72 -12.07 11.78 0.25
N GLY A 73 -10.78 11.50 0.41
CA GLY A 73 -9.77 12.04 -0.49
C GLY A 73 -9.29 13.43 -0.10
N ARG A 74 -8.35 13.93 -0.89
CA ARG A 74 -7.74 15.26 -0.69
C ARG A 74 -8.73 16.38 -0.88
N ARG A 75 -8.40 17.54 -0.30
CA ARG A 75 -9.22 18.74 -0.45
C ARG A 75 -9.15 19.22 -1.90
N ARG A 76 -10.30 19.68 -2.41
CA ARG A 76 -10.41 20.29 -3.73
C ARG A 76 -10.39 21.81 -3.62
N ASP A 77 -9.78 22.45 -4.60
CA ASP A 77 -9.85 23.91 -4.76
C ASP A 77 -11.22 24.34 -5.33
N LYS A 78 -11.40 25.65 -5.48
CA LYS A 78 -12.61 26.26 -6.07
C LYS A 78 -12.91 25.82 -7.51
N ASN A 79 -11.91 25.30 -8.22
CA ASN A 79 -12.04 24.80 -9.59
C ASN A 79 -12.27 23.28 -9.62
N GLY A 80 -12.33 22.62 -8.45
CA GLY A 80 -12.49 21.18 -8.33
C GLY A 80 -11.19 20.38 -8.49
N ASN A 81 -10.02 21.02 -8.51
CA ASN A 81 -8.72 20.34 -8.63
C ASN A 81 -8.18 19.93 -7.27
N VAL A 82 -7.43 18.83 -7.24
CA VAL A 82 -6.66 18.37 -6.07
C VAL A 82 -5.20 18.74 -6.27
N ASP A 83 -4.51 19.15 -5.20
CA ASP A 83 -3.04 19.28 -5.24
C ASP A 83 -2.39 17.90 -5.12
N PRO A 84 -1.59 17.44 -6.11
CA PRO A 84 -0.83 16.20 -6.01
C PRO A 84 0.17 16.14 -4.83
N HIS A 85 0.57 17.30 -4.30
CA HIS A 85 1.55 17.45 -3.22
C HIS A 85 0.93 17.48 -1.83
N ASP A 86 -0.40 17.52 -1.73
CA ASP A 86 -1.09 17.40 -0.45
C ASP A 86 -0.77 16.06 0.22
N ALA A 87 -1.01 16.00 1.54
CA ALA A 87 -0.87 14.76 2.29
C ALA A 87 -1.74 13.65 1.66
N PRO A 88 -1.20 12.41 1.55
CA PRO A 88 -2.04 11.28 1.15
C PRO A 88 -3.12 11.07 2.22
N THR A 89 -4.31 10.74 1.77
CA THR A 89 -5.45 10.39 2.64
C THR A 89 -5.65 8.89 2.72
N ILE A 90 -5.00 8.11 1.85
CA ILE A 90 -4.97 6.65 1.92
C ILE A 90 -3.55 6.17 2.22
N VAL A 91 -3.42 5.24 3.15
CA VAL A 91 -2.15 4.65 3.56
C VAL A 91 -2.30 3.15 3.59
N VAL A 92 -1.24 2.44 3.19
CA VAL A 92 -1.15 1.00 3.34
C VAL A 92 -0.10 0.69 4.39
N GLY A 93 -0.51 0.02 5.47
CA GLY A 93 0.37 -0.37 6.57
C GLY A 93 1.28 -1.55 6.21
N PRO A 94 2.16 -1.98 7.13
CA PRO A 94 2.99 -3.16 6.91
C PRO A 94 2.15 -4.45 6.89
N PRO A 95 2.65 -5.52 6.24
CA PRO A 95 1.97 -6.81 6.23
C PRO A 95 1.73 -7.38 7.62
N PHE A 96 0.56 -7.96 7.87
CA PHE A 96 0.14 -8.44 9.19
C PHE A 96 -0.68 -9.74 9.15
N VAL A 97 -0.80 -10.41 10.30
CA VAL A 97 -1.76 -11.51 10.52
C VAL A 97 -2.96 -11.01 11.33
N LYS A 98 -4.18 -11.43 10.93
CA LYS A 98 -5.38 -11.29 11.75
C LYS A 98 -5.45 -12.43 12.76
N GLU A 99 -5.11 -12.16 14.02
CA GLU A 99 -5.26 -13.14 15.10
C GLU A 99 -6.56 -12.94 15.88
N ALA A 100 -7.09 -14.02 16.47
CA ALA A 100 -8.38 -14.02 17.17
C ALA A 100 -8.43 -13.07 18.39
N VAL A 101 -7.27 -12.68 18.91
CA VAL A 101 -7.15 -11.86 20.13
C VAL A 101 -7.02 -10.35 19.80
N GLY A 102 -7.20 -9.96 18.54
CA GLY A 102 -7.14 -8.55 18.12
C GLY A 102 -5.72 -7.99 17.97
N SER A 103 -4.69 -8.81 18.23
CA SER A 103 -3.31 -8.52 17.84
C SER A 103 -3.17 -8.53 16.31
N LYS A 104 -2.34 -7.62 15.79
CA LYS A 104 -1.95 -7.55 14.38
C LYS A 104 -0.43 -7.70 14.26
N PRO A 105 0.15 -8.87 14.59
CA PRO A 105 1.59 -9.07 14.46
C PRO A 105 2.00 -8.98 12.99
N SER A 106 3.24 -8.54 12.76
CA SER A 106 3.82 -8.58 11.42
C SER A 106 3.95 -10.02 10.93
N VAL A 107 3.91 -10.20 9.60
CA VAL A 107 4.03 -11.51 8.97
C VAL A 107 5.12 -11.49 7.90
N THR A 108 5.83 -12.60 7.75
CA THR A 108 6.77 -12.81 6.64
C THR A 108 6.10 -13.61 5.52
N PRO A 109 6.59 -13.52 4.27
CA PRO A 109 6.07 -14.36 3.19
C PRO A 109 6.21 -15.86 3.51
N MET A 110 7.35 -16.31 4.03
CA MET A 110 7.53 -17.70 4.49
C MET A 110 6.49 -18.13 5.53
N GLU A 111 6.21 -17.30 6.53
CA GLU A 111 5.18 -17.60 7.52
C GLU A 111 3.78 -17.72 6.89
N ALA A 112 3.45 -16.82 5.95
CA ALA A 112 2.17 -16.87 5.24
C ALA A 112 2.01 -18.16 4.43
N ARG A 113 3.09 -18.67 3.80
CA ARG A 113 3.10 -19.97 3.11
C ARG A 113 2.81 -21.11 4.09
N LEU A 114 3.60 -21.21 5.16
CA LEU A 114 3.53 -22.33 6.11
C LEU A 114 2.20 -22.41 6.86
N ARG A 115 1.58 -21.26 7.13
CA ARG A 115 0.31 -21.17 7.87
C ARG A 115 -0.93 -21.13 6.98
N ASN A 116 -0.78 -21.30 5.66
CA ASN A 116 -1.87 -21.16 4.68
C ASN A 116 -2.62 -19.82 4.76
N LEU A 117 -1.88 -18.73 5.02
CA LEU A 117 -2.44 -17.38 5.12
C LEU A 117 -2.39 -16.65 3.79
N THR A 118 -3.20 -15.60 3.66
CA THR A 118 -3.00 -14.59 2.61
C THR A 118 -2.06 -13.52 3.13
N TYR A 119 -1.00 -13.21 2.38
CA TYR A 119 -0.03 -12.19 2.76
C TYR A 119 -0.62 -10.80 2.48
N LEU A 120 -1.21 -10.20 3.53
CA LEU A 120 -2.05 -9.00 3.46
C LEU A 120 -1.42 -7.82 4.21
N ALA A 121 -1.74 -6.61 3.76
CA ALA A 121 -1.47 -5.35 4.46
C ALA A 121 -2.77 -4.56 4.67
N PRO A 122 -2.93 -3.83 5.79
CA PRO A 122 -4.13 -3.06 6.06
C PRO A 122 -4.14 -1.77 5.25
N ILE A 123 -5.32 -1.39 4.76
CA ILE A 123 -5.57 -0.12 4.10
C ILE A 123 -6.38 0.76 5.04
N ASP A 124 -5.81 1.90 5.38
CA ASP A 124 -6.43 2.88 6.24
C ASP A 124 -6.66 4.18 5.45
N LEU A 125 -7.84 4.77 5.64
CA LEU A 125 -8.29 5.97 4.96
C LEU A 125 -8.57 7.06 5.99
N THR A 126 -7.89 8.19 5.87
CA THR A 126 -8.17 9.40 6.63
C THR A 126 -9.32 10.16 5.97
N VAL A 127 -10.39 10.34 6.72
CA VAL A 127 -11.60 11.07 6.33
C VAL A 127 -11.78 12.30 7.20
N THR A 128 -12.53 13.28 6.70
CA THR A 128 -12.86 14.48 7.48
C THR A 128 -14.37 14.63 7.56
N VAL A 129 -14.91 14.60 8.78
CA VAL A 129 -16.33 14.83 9.01
C VAL A 129 -16.59 16.33 9.04
N VAL A 130 -17.54 16.80 8.25
CA VAL A 130 -18.00 18.18 8.25
C VAL A 130 -19.44 18.21 8.73
N GLU A 131 -19.68 18.90 9.82
CA GLU A 131 -21.01 19.04 10.42
C GLU A 131 -21.39 20.52 10.45
N ASN A 132 -22.53 20.86 9.85
CA ASN A 132 -23.06 22.22 9.76
C ASN A 132 -22.02 23.23 9.22
N GLY A 133 -21.16 22.79 8.30
CA GLY A 133 -20.10 23.61 7.69
C GLY A 133 -18.81 23.70 8.51
N VAL A 134 -18.73 23.07 9.68
CA VAL A 134 -17.53 23.02 10.52
C VAL A 134 -16.80 21.70 10.30
N GLU A 135 -15.53 21.77 9.87
CA GLU A 135 -14.67 20.59 9.75
C GLU A 135 -14.24 20.12 11.14
N ARG A 136 -14.48 18.85 11.44
CA ARG A 136 -13.94 18.18 12.63
C ARG A 136 -12.51 17.72 12.36
N ALA A 137 -11.83 17.28 13.42
CA ALA A 137 -10.53 16.64 13.29
C ALA A 137 -10.62 15.43 12.34
N PRO A 138 -9.63 15.22 11.45
CA PRO A 138 -9.59 14.05 10.60
C PRO A 138 -9.55 12.75 11.42
N GLU A 139 -10.29 11.74 10.96
CA GLU A 139 -10.35 10.42 11.57
C GLU A 139 -9.81 9.39 10.58
N THR A 140 -8.99 8.45 11.05
CA THR A 140 -8.47 7.36 10.24
C THR A 140 -9.32 6.11 10.45
N VAL A 141 -9.85 5.58 9.35
CA VAL A 141 -10.74 4.41 9.35
C VAL A 141 -10.11 3.30 8.52
N HIS A 142 -10.14 2.09 9.05
CA HIS A 142 -9.72 0.90 8.31
C HIS A 142 -10.78 0.53 7.27
N ILE A 143 -10.39 0.46 5.99
CA ILE A 143 -11.32 0.21 4.87
C ILE A 143 -11.18 -1.19 4.26
N GLY A 144 -10.16 -1.95 4.65
CA GLY A 144 -9.94 -3.31 4.19
C GLY A 144 -8.46 -3.67 4.12
N ASP A 145 -8.15 -4.82 3.54
CA ASP A 145 -6.77 -5.27 3.36
C ASP A 145 -6.46 -5.52 1.89
N ILE A 146 -5.19 -5.41 1.51
CA ILE A 146 -4.70 -5.66 0.17
C ILE A 146 -3.63 -6.77 0.17
N PRO A 147 -3.67 -7.72 -0.79
CA PRO A 147 -2.57 -8.66 -1.01
C PRO A 147 -1.28 -7.93 -1.35
N VAL A 148 -0.18 -8.33 -0.72
CA VAL A 148 1.14 -7.71 -0.93
C VAL A 148 1.95 -8.58 -1.87
N MET A 149 2.52 -7.97 -2.90
CA MET A 149 3.40 -8.65 -3.84
C MET A 149 4.78 -8.88 -3.19
N VAL A 150 5.29 -10.11 -3.26
CA VAL A 150 6.59 -10.50 -2.71
C VAL A 150 7.71 -9.68 -3.38
N LYS A 151 8.64 -9.15 -2.57
CA LYS A 151 9.71 -8.21 -2.95
C LYS A 151 9.27 -6.83 -3.47
N SER A 152 7.98 -6.48 -3.43
CA SER A 152 7.52 -5.10 -3.67
C SER A 152 7.96 -4.14 -2.54
N ARG A 153 7.84 -2.82 -2.74
CA ARG A 153 8.19 -1.79 -1.75
C ARG A 153 7.49 -1.97 -0.39
N LEU A 154 6.32 -2.60 -0.38
CA LEU A 154 5.53 -2.83 0.83
C LEU A 154 5.87 -4.17 1.52
N CYS A 155 6.49 -5.10 0.81
CA CYS A 155 6.85 -6.41 1.34
C CYS A 155 7.85 -6.28 2.50
N SER A 156 7.68 -7.07 3.55
CA SER A 156 8.61 -7.10 4.69
C SER A 156 10.02 -7.54 4.29
N LEU A 157 10.19 -8.26 3.18
CA LEU A 157 11.48 -8.66 2.62
C LEU A 157 12.17 -7.58 1.76
N HIS A 158 11.49 -6.46 1.49
CA HIS A 158 12.10 -5.37 0.74
C HIS A 158 13.27 -4.80 1.55
N ARG A 159 14.41 -4.58 0.91
CA ARG A 159 15.65 -4.14 1.58
C ARG A 159 15.42 -2.94 2.50
N ALA A 160 14.76 -1.89 2.01
CA ALA A 160 14.47 -0.70 2.82
C ALA A 160 13.64 -1.00 4.07
N ASN A 161 12.75 -2.01 4.03
CA ASN A 161 11.93 -2.38 5.18
C ASN A 161 12.72 -3.22 6.19
N ILE A 162 13.58 -4.11 5.72
CA ILE A 162 14.52 -4.84 6.60
C ILE A 162 15.48 -3.85 7.28
N GLU A 163 16.07 -2.92 6.52
CA GLU A 163 17.00 -1.90 7.04
C GLU A 163 16.30 -0.98 8.06
N LYS A 164 15.06 -0.55 7.79
CA LYS A 164 14.22 0.20 8.74
C LYS A 164 13.98 -0.60 10.03
N ALA A 165 13.73 -1.90 9.94
CA ALA A 165 13.46 -2.76 11.10
C ALA A 165 14.74 -3.06 11.91
N SER A 166 15.89 -3.25 11.26
CA SER A 166 17.16 -3.54 11.94
C SER A 166 17.96 -2.30 12.35
N THR A 167 17.55 -1.09 11.91
CA THR A 167 18.29 0.17 12.11
C THR A 167 19.73 0.10 11.58
N LEU A 168 19.96 -0.72 10.55
CA LEU A 168 21.28 -0.96 9.96
C LEU A 168 21.16 -0.87 8.45
N VAL A 169 22.10 -0.19 7.80
CA VAL A 169 22.25 -0.22 6.35
C VAL A 169 22.98 -1.51 6.00
N LEU A 170 22.33 -2.36 5.20
CA LEU A 170 22.89 -3.67 4.85
C LEU A 170 23.71 -3.53 3.58
N SER A 171 24.81 -4.25 3.46
CA SER A 171 25.46 -4.54 2.18
C SER A 171 24.61 -5.54 1.36
N PRO A 172 24.88 -5.70 0.05
CA PRO A 172 24.20 -6.73 -0.75
C PRO A 172 24.35 -8.15 -0.17
N GLU A 173 25.50 -8.48 0.43
CA GLU A 173 25.75 -9.79 1.02
C GLU A 173 24.96 -9.98 2.33
N GLU A 174 24.94 -8.96 3.20
CA GLU A 174 24.18 -9.01 4.45
C GLU A 174 22.67 -9.06 4.19
N TYR A 175 22.17 -8.35 3.16
CA TYR A 175 20.78 -8.47 2.73
C TYR A 175 20.45 -9.91 2.31
N ARG A 176 21.32 -10.55 1.51
CA ARG A 176 21.14 -11.96 1.13
C ARG A 176 21.17 -12.88 2.35
N ALA A 177 22.07 -12.66 3.29
CA ALA A 177 22.12 -13.42 4.54
C ALA A 177 20.83 -13.28 5.35
N LYS A 178 20.28 -12.06 5.44
CA LYS A 178 18.98 -11.80 6.09
C LYS A 178 17.83 -12.52 5.42
N LEU A 179 17.80 -12.59 4.08
CA LEU A 179 16.78 -13.38 3.38
C LEU A 179 16.84 -14.86 3.77
N VAL A 180 18.05 -15.43 3.86
CA VAL A 180 18.24 -16.82 4.32
C VAL A 180 17.77 -16.99 5.78
N GLU A 181 18.06 -16.03 6.66
CA GLU A 181 17.56 -16.04 8.05
C GLU A 181 16.03 -16.03 8.12
N TYR A 182 15.36 -15.33 7.19
CA TYR A 182 13.90 -15.35 7.05
C TYR A 182 13.35 -16.61 6.36
N GLY A 183 14.22 -17.56 6.00
CA GLY A 183 13.85 -18.79 5.30
C GLY A 183 13.60 -18.62 3.80
N GLU A 184 13.98 -17.48 3.22
CA GLU A 184 13.73 -17.16 1.81
C GLU A 184 14.96 -17.45 0.95
N ASP A 185 14.74 -17.77 -0.33
CA ASP A 185 15.82 -17.87 -1.30
C ASP A 185 16.27 -16.47 -1.75
N PRO A 186 17.55 -16.09 -1.57
CA PRO A 186 18.07 -14.82 -2.07
C PRO A 186 17.93 -14.62 -3.59
N LEU A 187 17.80 -15.70 -4.35
CA LEU A 187 17.64 -15.70 -5.81
C LEU A 187 16.18 -15.66 -6.27
N ASP A 188 15.21 -15.75 -5.36
CA ASP A 188 13.80 -15.58 -5.70
C ASP A 188 13.58 -14.20 -6.35
N PRO A 189 13.03 -14.09 -7.57
CA PRO A 189 12.80 -12.79 -8.18
C PRO A 189 11.65 -11.99 -7.53
N GLY A 190 10.74 -12.64 -6.79
CA GLY A 190 9.50 -12.04 -6.31
C GLY A 190 8.51 -11.73 -7.45
N GLY A 191 7.59 -10.80 -7.23
CA GLY A 191 6.64 -10.36 -8.26
C GLY A 191 5.35 -11.19 -8.36
N TYR A 192 5.03 -11.93 -7.30
CA TYR A 192 3.83 -12.75 -7.14
C TYR A 192 3.18 -12.51 -5.77
N PHE A 193 1.99 -13.05 -5.57
CA PHE A 193 1.22 -12.95 -4.32
C PHE A 193 1.14 -14.30 -3.62
N ILE A 194 0.97 -14.30 -2.30
CA ILE A 194 0.68 -15.50 -1.51
C ILE A 194 -0.78 -15.40 -1.04
N ILE A 195 -1.63 -16.28 -1.58
CA ILE A 195 -3.07 -16.34 -1.32
C ILE A 195 -3.41 -17.71 -0.73
N GLY A 196 -3.88 -17.73 0.52
CA GLY A 196 -4.18 -18.98 1.23
C GLY A 196 -3.00 -19.96 1.26
N GLY A 197 -1.78 -19.46 1.42
CA GLY A 197 -0.54 -20.25 1.38
C GLY A 197 0.00 -20.56 -0.02
N THR A 198 -0.78 -20.33 -1.08
CA THR A 198 -0.40 -20.65 -2.46
C THR A 198 0.15 -19.43 -3.20
N GLU A 199 1.21 -19.62 -3.98
CA GLU A 199 1.80 -18.56 -4.80
C GLU A 199 0.99 -18.34 -6.08
N ARG A 200 0.71 -17.08 -6.42
CA ARG A 200 -0.13 -16.66 -7.55
C ARG A 200 0.51 -15.51 -8.31
N VAL A 201 0.63 -15.66 -9.63
CA VAL A 201 1.15 -14.66 -10.56
C VAL A 201 0.00 -14.08 -11.38
N ILE A 202 0.08 -12.80 -11.73
CA ILE A 202 -0.85 -12.10 -12.65
C ILE A 202 -0.24 -12.06 -14.04
#